data_AF-A0A7W9AJ87-F1
#
_entry.id   AF-A0A7W9AJ87-F1
#
_cell.length_a   1.000
_cell.length_b   1.000
_cell.length_c   1.000
_cell.angle_alpha   90.00
_cell.angle_beta   90.00
_cell.angle_gamma   90.00
#
_symmetry.space_group_name_H-M   'P 1'
#
loop_
_entity.id
_entity.type
_entity.pdbx_description
1 polymer ?
#
loop_
_entity_poly.entity_id
_entity_poly.type
_entity_poly.pdbx_seq_one_letter_code
_entity_poly.pdbx_strand_id
1 'polypeptide(L)'
;MTGRLSVQTCDRHGKGRAMLEFGRRDVMAAMAAGAALGSASSAIARKTNAKPLDFSNQDDRFRAFMQMRGALDERLVIGYCTGAYFGVVDGQMTPLWDVVGVTFARFRRRPDGSYDGVSGEIAHFLDPKTGEAPGRFFNPYTGKTITEPRRNLPPSRILVLPDHGVSPARDMPGATFDHELRAPQVRGDDVWISEINRVTMQPPGGTKPFSYNEVVTMHASLKELQQPGAMRVTCPTSVTITVDWRPWMEMPAGHPGHLLMASTSGGYGVSMDELPETWLKATRQHFPQMLEDPASLIEPLWKTL
;
A
#
# COMPACT_ATOMS: atom_id res chain seq x y z
N MET A 1 -3.72 70.46 16.36
CA MET A 1 -4.30 69.38 17.18
C MET A 1 -3.17 68.39 17.46
N THR A 2 -2.18 68.63 18.33
CA THR A 2 -2.18 68.98 19.78
C THR A 2 -3.08 68.05 20.59
N GLY A 3 -2.67 67.32 21.64
CA GLY A 3 -1.40 67.21 22.42
C GLY A 3 -1.14 65.73 22.82
N ARG A 4 0.02 65.27 23.29
CA ARG A 4 1.00 65.72 24.32
C ARG A 4 0.55 65.47 25.77
N LEU A 5 1.21 64.50 26.42
CA LEU A 5 1.62 64.47 27.83
C LEU A 5 2.81 63.47 27.90
N SER A 6 4.07 63.92 28.03
CA SER A 6 4.80 64.32 29.26
C SER A 6 5.18 63.11 30.14
N VAL A 7 6.41 62.93 30.67
CA VAL A 7 7.61 63.77 30.74
C VAL A 7 8.78 62.99 31.41
N GLN A 8 10.04 63.35 31.06
CA GLN A 8 11.33 63.25 31.81
C GLN A 8 11.86 61.87 32.26
N THR A 9 13.17 61.54 32.25
CA THR A 9 14.45 62.25 32.03
C THR A 9 15.54 61.17 31.81
N CYS A 10 16.50 61.36 30.89
CA CYS A 10 17.94 61.66 31.15
C CYS A 10 18.59 60.70 32.18
N ASP A 11 19.74 60.06 32.00
CA ASP A 11 20.96 60.26 31.20
C ASP A 11 21.87 59.06 31.65
N ARG A 12 22.63 58.31 30.86
CA ARG A 12 23.97 58.64 30.37
C ARG A 12 24.62 57.39 29.77
N HIS A 13 25.30 57.61 28.63
CA HIS A 13 26.59 57.02 28.23
C HIS A 13 26.61 55.50 27.99
N GLY A 14 27.04 54.96 26.87
CA GLY A 14 27.79 55.52 25.76
C GLY A 14 28.54 54.37 25.08
N LYS A 15 28.32 54.24 23.76
CA LYS A 15 29.21 53.72 22.70
C LYS A 15 30.02 52.43 22.94
N GLY A 16 29.87 51.49 22.01
CA GLY A 16 30.95 50.57 21.65
C GLY A 16 30.51 49.40 20.76
N ARG A 17 30.61 49.57 19.43
CA ARG A 17 30.65 48.47 18.45
C ARG A 17 31.78 47.49 18.79
N ALA A 18 31.53 46.19 18.72
CA ALA A 18 32.25 45.27 17.82
C ALA A 18 31.71 43.85 17.93
N MET A 19 31.49 43.29 16.74
CA MET A 19 31.32 41.90 16.34
C MET A 19 32.30 40.93 17.02
N LEU A 20 31.87 39.71 17.34
CA LEU A 20 32.67 38.48 17.30
C LEU A 20 31.75 37.25 17.42
N GLU A 21 31.72 36.44 16.36
CA GLU A 21 31.29 35.04 16.39
C GLU A 21 32.15 34.25 17.37
N PHE A 22 31.59 33.21 18.01
CA PHE A 22 32.37 32.01 18.37
C PHE A 22 31.48 30.76 18.39
N GLY A 23 31.99 29.71 17.76
CA GLY A 23 31.44 28.36 17.79
C GLY A 23 32.27 27.39 18.64
N ARG A 24 31.66 26.22 18.87
CA ARG A 24 32.20 24.87 19.11
C ARG A 24 33.51 24.72 19.91
N ARG A 25 33.35 23.95 21.01
CA ARG A 25 34.32 23.14 21.79
C ARG A 25 34.83 23.80 23.06
N ASP A 26 34.18 23.46 24.17
CA ASP A 26 34.86 23.38 25.47
C ASP A 26 34.78 21.94 25.99
N VAL A 27 35.95 21.34 26.14
CA VAL A 27 36.24 20.02 26.67
C VAL A 27 37.06 20.20 27.95
N MET A 28 36.50 19.72 29.06
CA MET A 28 37.13 19.10 30.24
C MET A 28 38.25 19.79 31.06
N ALA A 29 37.99 19.93 32.37
CA ALA A 29 38.91 19.73 33.49
C ALA A 29 38.07 19.33 34.74
N ALA A 30 38.08 18.06 35.21
CA ALA A 30 38.92 17.47 36.29
C ALA A 30 38.66 18.11 37.69
N MET A 31 38.42 17.47 38.84
CA MET A 31 38.70 16.14 39.44
C MET A 31 37.68 15.85 40.59
N ALA A 32 37.10 14.65 40.72
CA ALA A 32 37.41 13.55 41.64
C ALA A 32 37.31 13.83 43.18
N ALA A 33 36.25 13.30 43.82
CA ALA A 33 36.29 12.42 45.02
C ALA A 33 34.90 12.36 45.69
N GLY A 34 34.18 11.26 45.49
CA GLY A 34 32.91 11.00 46.17
C GLY A 34 32.39 9.64 45.80
N ALA A 35 32.77 8.61 46.58
CA ALA A 35 32.14 7.31 46.50
C ALA A 35 30.66 7.45 46.93
N ALA A 36 29.75 7.34 45.96
CA ALA A 36 28.33 7.10 46.20
C ALA A 36 27.89 5.92 45.34
N LEU A 37 27.45 4.88 46.04
CA LEU A 37 26.78 3.70 45.51
C LEU A 37 25.48 4.08 44.77
N GLY A 38 25.21 3.40 43.65
CA GLY A 38 23.88 3.32 43.01
C GLY A 38 23.56 4.51 42.10
N SER A 39 23.18 4.37 40.84
CA SER A 39 22.64 3.23 40.12
C SER A 39 23.07 3.41 38.67
N ALA A 40 23.86 2.49 38.13
CA ALA A 40 23.85 2.31 36.70
C ALA A 40 22.42 1.86 36.36
N SER A 41 21.60 2.75 35.80
CA SER A 41 20.41 2.34 35.08
C SER A 41 20.89 1.58 33.86
N SER A 42 21.26 0.31 34.08
CA SER A 42 21.21 -0.71 33.06
C SER A 42 19.77 -0.66 32.56
N ALA A 43 19.56 -0.06 31.40
CA ALA A 43 18.35 -0.30 30.64
C ALA A 43 18.32 -1.80 30.39
N ILE A 44 17.69 -2.54 31.30
CA ILE A 44 17.30 -3.91 31.05
C ILE A 44 16.36 -3.77 29.87
N ALA A 45 16.88 -4.06 28.67
CA ALA A 45 16.06 -4.32 27.52
C ALA A 45 15.11 -5.42 27.99
N ARG A 46 13.86 -5.03 28.27
CA ARG A 46 12.82 -5.96 28.66
C ARG A 46 12.70 -6.86 27.44
N LYS A 47 13.27 -8.06 27.50
CA LYS A 47 12.91 -9.14 26.58
C LYS A 47 11.42 -9.32 26.80
N THR A 48 10.64 -8.65 25.97
CA THR A 48 9.23 -8.95 25.83
C THR A 48 9.20 -10.43 25.48
N ASN A 49 8.73 -11.26 26.40
CA ASN A 49 8.31 -12.63 26.11
C ASN A 49 7.08 -12.54 25.22
N ALA A 50 7.24 -11.97 24.02
CA ALA A 50 6.26 -12.09 22.98
C ALA A 50 6.21 -13.58 22.67
N LYS A 51 5.03 -14.18 22.91
CA LYS A 51 4.78 -15.56 22.53
C LYS A 51 5.11 -15.70 21.04
N PRO A 52 5.89 -16.72 20.63
CA PRO A 52 6.10 -17.00 19.22
C PRO A 52 4.76 -17.15 18.50
N LEU A 53 4.66 -16.64 17.27
CA LEU A 53 3.50 -16.84 16.41
C LEU A 53 3.24 -18.34 16.22
N ASP A 54 2.01 -18.76 16.53
CA ASP A 54 1.53 -20.11 16.31
C ASP A 54 0.49 -20.09 15.18
N PHE A 55 0.89 -20.46 13.96
CA PHE A 55 -0.01 -20.43 12.80
C PHE A 55 -1.14 -21.47 12.86
N SER A 56 -1.15 -22.39 13.85
CA SER A 56 -2.34 -23.21 14.12
C SER A 56 -3.45 -22.40 14.81
N ASN A 57 -3.08 -21.32 15.52
CA ASN A 57 -3.99 -20.37 16.13
C ASN A 57 -4.50 -19.33 15.12
N GLN A 58 -5.81 -19.08 15.13
CA GLN A 58 -6.46 -18.17 14.19
C GLN A 58 -6.06 -16.71 14.38
N ASP A 59 -5.88 -16.25 15.61
CA ASP A 59 -5.51 -14.87 15.93
C ASP A 59 -4.08 -14.57 15.48
N ASP A 60 -3.17 -15.53 15.67
CA ASP A 60 -1.78 -15.39 15.21
C ASP A 60 -1.69 -15.38 13.68
N ARG A 61 -2.48 -16.21 12.99
CA ARG A 61 -2.63 -16.13 11.51
C ARG A 61 -3.18 -14.78 11.08
N PHE A 62 -4.22 -14.30 11.75
CA PHE A 62 -4.87 -13.06 11.41
C PHE A 62 -3.95 -11.86 11.60
N ARG A 63 -3.23 -11.85 12.73
CA ARG A 63 -2.22 -10.85 13.04
C ARG A 63 -1.12 -10.82 11.98
N ALA A 64 -0.57 -11.98 11.61
CA ALA A 64 0.46 -12.06 10.58
C ALA A 64 -0.07 -11.57 9.22
N PHE A 65 -1.28 -11.98 8.85
CA PHE A 65 -1.94 -11.49 7.65
C PHE A 65 -2.08 -9.96 7.65
N MET A 66 -2.56 -9.36 8.74
CA MET A 66 -2.66 -7.90 8.86
C MET A 66 -1.30 -7.20 8.85
N GLN A 67 -0.25 -7.77 9.46
CA GLN A 67 1.11 -7.22 9.40
C GLN A 67 1.68 -7.25 7.97
N MET A 68 1.28 -8.21 7.14
CA MET A 68 1.74 -8.35 5.75
C MET A 68 0.90 -7.49 4.78
N ARG A 69 -0.41 -7.72 4.76
CA ARG A 69 -1.38 -7.12 3.83
C ARG A 69 -1.71 -5.66 4.16
N GLY A 70 -1.64 -5.28 5.43
CA GLY A 70 -2.09 -3.99 5.94
C GLY A 70 -1.20 -3.47 7.07
N ALA A 71 -1.79 -2.97 8.14
CA ALA A 71 -1.03 -2.62 9.34
C ALA A 71 -1.90 -2.87 10.57
N LEU A 72 -1.26 -3.09 11.71
CA LEU A 72 -1.93 -3.17 13.02
C LEU A 72 -2.23 -1.77 13.59
N ASP A 73 -1.70 -0.71 12.97
CA ASP A 73 -2.00 0.69 13.25
C ASP A 73 -2.58 1.39 12.01
N GLU A 74 -2.89 2.69 12.12
CA GLU A 74 -3.61 3.46 11.09
C GLU A 74 -2.70 4.07 10.01
N ARG A 75 -1.44 3.61 9.89
CA ARG A 75 -0.50 4.17 8.90
C ARG A 75 -0.99 3.91 7.46
N LEU A 76 -0.56 4.77 6.53
CA LEU A 76 -0.74 4.50 5.11
C LEU A 76 0.13 3.30 4.70
N VAL A 77 -0.49 2.34 4.05
CA VAL A 77 0.14 1.19 3.42
C VAL A 77 0.15 1.42 1.93
N ILE A 78 1.34 1.43 1.35
CA ILE A 78 1.54 1.50 -0.10
C ILE A 78 1.92 0.10 -0.56
N GLY A 79 1.25 -0.39 -1.58
CA GLY A 79 1.63 -1.61 -2.28
C GLY A 79 1.75 -1.36 -3.77
N TYR A 80 2.52 -2.18 -4.47
CA TYR A 80 2.61 -2.14 -5.92
C TYR A 80 2.62 -3.54 -6.51
N CYS A 81 2.20 -3.65 -7.76
CA CYS A 81 2.42 -4.81 -8.59
C CYS A 81 2.78 -4.36 -10.01
N THR A 82 3.68 -5.08 -10.64
CA THR A 82 3.99 -5.01 -12.06
C THR A 82 3.70 -6.35 -12.68
N GLY A 83 3.32 -6.38 -13.95
CA GLY A 83 3.07 -7.62 -14.67
C GLY A 83 2.81 -7.40 -16.15
N ALA A 84 2.60 -8.50 -16.85
CA ALA A 84 2.19 -8.51 -18.25
C ALA A 84 0.80 -9.15 -18.39
N TYR A 85 -0.06 -8.53 -19.18
CA TYR A 85 -1.34 -9.11 -19.57
C TYR A 85 -1.18 -9.95 -20.83
N PHE A 86 -1.70 -11.16 -20.75
CA PHE A 86 -1.81 -12.11 -21.84
C PHE A 86 -3.29 -12.39 -22.12
N GLY A 87 -3.65 -12.47 -23.39
CA GLY A 87 -4.90 -13.12 -23.78
C GLY A 87 -4.71 -14.63 -23.78
N VAL A 88 -5.61 -15.36 -23.14
CA VAL A 88 -5.56 -16.82 -23.04
C VAL A 88 -6.74 -17.42 -23.80
N VAL A 89 -6.44 -18.13 -24.89
CA VAL A 89 -7.43 -18.84 -25.72
C VAL A 89 -6.92 -20.25 -25.96
N ASP A 90 -7.73 -21.26 -25.65
CA ASP A 90 -7.39 -22.68 -25.82
C ASP A 90 -6.01 -23.07 -25.22
N GLY A 91 -5.66 -22.46 -24.08
CA GLY A 91 -4.40 -22.69 -23.38
C GLY A 91 -3.18 -21.96 -23.96
N GLN A 92 -3.34 -21.18 -25.04
CA GLN A 92 -2.28 -20.37 -25.64
C GLN A 92 -2.28 -18.96 -25.05
N MET A 93 -1.09 -18.47 -24.68
CA MET A 93 -0.88 -17.13 -24.14
C MET A 93 -0.36 -16.19 -25.24
N THR A 94 -1.13 -15.14 -25.55
CA THR A 94 -0.71 -14.06 -26.46
C THR A 94 -0.40 -12.80 -25.66
N PRO A 95 0.83 -12.27 -25.68
CA PRO A 95 1.17 -11.03 -24.99
C PRO A 95 0.37 -9.84 -25.54
N LEU A 96 -0.09 -8.95 -24.67
CA LEU A 96 -0.88 -7.77 -25.05
C LEU A 96 -0.21 -6.45 -24.63
N TRP A 97 -0.14 -6.19 -23.33
CA TRP A 97 0.45 -4.99 -22.74
C TRP A 97 0.94 -5.28 -21.33
N ASP A 98 1.82 -4.42 -20.83
CA ASP A 98 2.26 -4.47 -19.44
C ASP A 98 1.34 -3.64 -18.55
N VAL A 99 1.40 -3.88 -17.25
CA VAL A 99 0.64 -3.14 -16.24
C VAL A 99 1.52 -2.84 -15.04
N VAL A 100 1.32 -1.66 -14.48
CA VAL A 100 1.82 -1.31 -13.16
C VAL A 100 0.70 -0.68 -12.34
N GLY A 101 0.37 -1.31 -11.21
CA GLY A 101 -0.63 -0.87 -10.24
C GLY A 101 0.03 -0.46 -8.93
N VAL A 102 -0.45 0.62 -8.33
CA VAL A 102 -0.08 1.03 -6.97
C VAL A 102 -1.35 1.20 -6.15
N THR A 103 -1.37 0.53 -5.00
CA THR A 103 -2.46 0.55 -4.03
C THR A 103 -2.09 1.40 -2.83
N PHE A 104 -3.08 2.12 -2.32
CA PHE A 104 -2.97 2.96 -1.12
C PHE A 104 -4.07 2.52 -0.17
N ALA A 105 -3.70 2.08 1.03
CA ALA A 105 -4.66 1.57 2.00
C ALA A 105 -4.38 2.05 3.42
N ARG A 106 -5.44 2.21 4.22
CA ARG A 106 -5.37 2.39 5.68
C ARG A 106 -6.33 1.43 6.34
N PHE A 107 -6.00 1.03 7.57
CA PHE A 107 -6.80 0.11 8.36
C PHE A 107 -6.99 0.65 9.78
N ARG A 108 -8.19 0.50 10.34
CA ARG A 108 -8.52 0.83 11.73
C ARG A 108 -9.08 -0.41 12.40
N ARG A 109 -8.47 -0.78 13.53
CA ARG A 109 -8.95 -1.92 14.32
C ARG A 109 -10.27 -1.58 15.01
N ARG A 110 -11.24 -2.49 14.93
CA ARG A 110 -12.52 -2.43 15.65
C ARG A 110 -12.44 -3.12 17.02
N PRO A 111 -13.35 -2.80 17.95
CA PRO A 111 -13.41 -3.46 19.27
C PRO A 111 -13.62 -4.98 19.21
N ASP A 112 -14.28 -5.49 18.18
CA ASP A 112 -14.52 -6.92 17.94
C ASP A 112 -13.30 -7.66 17.35
N GLY A 113 -12.19 -6.94 17.12
CA GLY A 113 -10.96 -7.49 16.56
C GLY A 113 -10.86 -7.42 15.03
N SER A 114 -11.94 -7.10 14.32
CA SER A 114 -11.92 -6.87 12.86
C SER A 114 -11.22 -5.55 12.50
N TYR A 115 -11.00 -5.29 11.21
CA TYR A 115 -10.46 -4.02 10.72
C TYR A 115 -11.36 -3.40 9.66
N ASP A 116 -11.70 -2.12 9.85
CA ASP A 116 -12.16 -1.26 8.77
C ASP A 116 -10.98 -0.88 7.91
N GLY A 117 -11.07 -1.04 6.60
CA GLY A 117 -10.08 -0.56 5.66
C GLY A 117 -10.66 0.40 4.64
N VAL A 118 -9.83 1.31 4.16
CA VAL A 118 -10.09 2.07 2.93
C VAL A 118 -8.93 1.81 1.99
N SER A 119 -9.22 1.42 0.75
CA SER A 119 -8.22 1.13 -0.27
C SER A 119 -8.56 1.85 -1.57
N GLY A 120 -7.53 2.36 -2.25
CA GLY A 120 -7.63 2.89 -3.60
C GLY A 120 -6.45 2.41 -4.44
N GLU A 121 -6.60 2.42 -5.76
CA GLU A 121 -5.57 1.98 -6.69
C GLU A 121 -5.42 2.97 -7.84
N ILE A 122 -4.18 3.17 -8.28
CA ILE A 122 -3.83 3.83 -9.53
C ILE A 122 -3.03 2.83 -10.36
N ALA A 123 -3.62 2.37 -11.46
CA ALA A 123 -2.97 1.47 -12.41
C ALA A 123 -2.80 2.12 -13.77
N HIS A 124 -1.70 1.77 -14.44
CA HIS A 124 -1.40 2.17 -15.81
C HIS A 124 -1.11 0.95 -16.66
N PHE A 125 -1.72 0.90 -17.84
CA PHE A 125 -1.34 -0.03 -18.88
C PHE A 125 -0.19 0.57 -19.70
N LEU A 126 0.81 -0.24 -20.00
CA LEU A 126 2.06 0.19 -20.62
C LEU A 126 2.32 -0.57 -21.93
N ASP A 127 2.91 0.11 -22.91
CA ASP A 127 3.47 -0.55 -24.08
C ASP A 127 4.73 -1.32 -23.63
N PRO A 128 4.79 -2.65 -23.83
CA PRO A 128 5.90 -3.48 -23.34
C PRO A 128 7.24 -3.18 -24.02
N LYS A 129 7.23 -2.48 -25.17
CA LYS A 129 8.46 -2.10 -25.87
C LYS A 129 9.03 -0.78 -25.37
N THR A 130 8.17 0.18 -25.00
CA THR A 130 8.59 1.55 -24.66
C THR A 130 8.50 1.85 -23.16
N GLY A 131 7.71 1.08 -22.41
CA GLY A 131 7.40 1.34 -21.00
C GLY A 131 6.53 2.58 -20.78
N GLU A 132 5.93 3.13 -21.84
CA GLU A 132 5.06 4.31 -21.77
C GLU A 132 3.59 3.90 -21.64
N ALA A 133 2.74 4.80 -21.13
CA ALA A 133 1.30 4.62 -21.04
C ALA A 133 0.58 5.33 -22.20
N PRO A 134 0.54 4.77 -23.43
CA PRO A 134 -0.02 5.47 -24.59
C PRO A 134 -1.54 5.65 -24.49
N GLY A 135 -2.22 4.83 -23.68
CA GLY A 135 -3.68 4.75 -23.62
C GLY A 135 -4.33 4.13 -24.86
N ARG A 136 -3.54 3.70 -25.84
CA ARG A 136 -3.98 3.03 -27.07
C ARG A 136 -3.10 1.83 -27.34
N PHE A 137 -3.73 0.68 -27.63
CA PHE A 137 -3.05 -0.60 -27.77
C PHE A 137 -3.53 -1.33 -29.02
N PHE A 138 -2.67 -2.11 -29.65
CA PHE A 138 -3.07 -3.01 -30.72
C PHE A 138 -3.68 -4.28 -30.13
N ASN A 139 -4.88 -4.66 -30.56
CA ASN A 139 -5.52 -5.91 -30.17
C ASN A 139 -5.30 -6.97 -31.27
N PRO A 140 -4.47 -8.00 -31.04
CA PRO A 140 -4.18 -9.03 -32.04
C PRO A 140 -5.39 -9.91 -32.40
N TYR A 141 -6.40 -9.99 -31.52
CA TYR A 141 -7.61 -10.77 -31.79
C TYR A 141 -8.59 -10.10 -32.74
N THR A 142 -8.54 -8.76 -32.85
CA THR A 142 -9.45 -7.98 -33.70
C THR A 142 -8.74 -7.26 -34.83
N GLY A 143 -7.40 -7.14 -34.77
CA GLY A 143 -6.60 -6.36 -35.71
C GLY A 143 -6.79 -4.84 -35.57
N LYS A 144 -7.44 -4.38 -34.50
CA LYS A 144 -7.77 -2.95 -34.29
C LYS A 144 -6.89 -2.33 -33.21
N THR A 145 -6.74 -1.02 -33.28
CA THR A 145 -6.21 -0.23 -32.16
C THR A 145 -7.37 0.12 -31.21
N ILE A 146 -7.28 -0.34 -29.98
CA ILE A 146 -8.25 -0.08 -28.90
C ILE A 146 -7.77 1.04 -27.99
N THR A 147 -8.69 1.73 -27.34
CA THR A 147 -8.38 2.82 -26.39
C THR A 147 -8.81 2.39 -25.00
N GLU A 148 -7.87 2.39 -24.05
CA GLU A 148 -8.22 2.06 -22.67
C GLU A 148 -8.90 3.27 -21.99
N PRO A 149 -9.91 3.02 -21.14
CA PRO A 149 -10.56 4.07 -20.39
C PRO A 149 -9.61 4.50 -19.27
N ARG A 150 -8.88 5.60 -19.48
CA ARG A 150 -7.94 6.27 -18.55
C ARG A 150 -8.58 6.69 -17.22
N ARG A 151 -9.16 5.73 -16.49
CA ARG A 151 -9.99 5.91 -15.31
C ARG A 151 -9.71 4.73 -14.39
N ASN A 152 -9.24 5.07 -13.19
CA ASN A 152 -9.16 4.12 -12.10
C ASN A 152 -10.52 3.96 -11.42
N LEU A 153 -10.72 2.83 -10.76
CA LEU A 153 -11.88 2.63 -9.91
C LEU A 153 -11.85 3.61 -8.72
N PRO A 154 -13.00 4.09 -8.25
CA PRO A 154 -13.03 4.89 -7.04
C PRO A 154 -12.50 4.07 -5.85
N PRO A 155 -11.89 4.74 -4.85
CA PRO A 155 -11.49 4.06 -3.62
C PRO A 155 -12.72 3.41 -2.96
N SER A 156 -12.50 2.32 -2.25
CA SER A 156 -13.54 1.51 -1.64
C SER A 156 -13.26 1.28 -0.15
N ARG A 157 -14.33 1.01 0.59
CA ARG A 157 -14.24 0.53 1.97
C ARG A 157 -14.22 -0.98 1.97
N ILE A 158 -13.32 -1.56 2.74
CA ILE A 158 -13.19 -3.00 2.94
C ILE A 158 -13.36 -3.31 4.43
N LEU A 159 -13.92 -4.46 4.73
CA LEU A 159 -13.98 -5.02 6.07
C LEU A 159 -13.11 -6.28 6.07
N VAL A 160 -12.17 -6.34 7.02
CA VAL A 160 -11.32 -7.50 7.22
C VAL A 160 -11.74 -8.17 8.53
N LEU A 161 -12.32 -9.35 8.42
CA LEU A 161 -12.91 -10.10 9.53
C LEU A 161 -11.87 -10.98 10.24
N PRO A 162 -12.05 -11.30 11.54
CA PRO A 162 -11.13 -12.15 12.30
C PRO A 162 -11.02 -13.59 11.79
N ASP A 163 -12.03 -14.07 11.06
CA ASP A 163 -12.03 -15.34 10.31
C ASP A 163 -11.29 -15.26 8.97
N HIS A 164 -10.58 -14.15 8.76
CA HIS A 164 -9.75 -13.84 7.60
C HIS A 164 -10.54 -13.43 6.37
N GLY A 165 -11.87 -13.39 6.41
CA GLY A 165 -12.68 -12.93 5.30
C GLY A 165 -12.44 -11.44 5.02
N VAL A 166 -12.15 -11.11 3.75
CA VAL A 166 -12.15 -9.74 3.25
C VAL A 166 -13.39 -9.52 2.40
N SER A 167 -14.20 -8.54 2.78
CA SER A 167 -15.42 -8.19 2.03
C SER A 167 -15.51 -6.69 1.79
N PRO A 168 -16.25 -6.24 0.77
CA PRO A 168 -16.66 -4.84 0.68
C PRO A 168 -17.44 -4.46 1.93
N ALA A 169 -17.23 -3.25 2.46
CA ALA A 169 -17.96 -2.79 3.64
C ALA A 169 -19.47 -2.57 3.38
N ARG A 170 -19.91 -2.61 2.11
CA ARG A 170 -21.31 -2.57 1.70
C ARG A 170 -21.56 -3.55 0.58
N ASP A 171 -22.68 -4.26 0.66
CA ASP A 171 -23.14 -5.14 -0.40
C ASP A 171 -23.36 -4.34 -1.68
N MET A 172 -22.84 -4.86 -2.79
CA MET A 172 -23.07 -4.33 -4.12
C MET A 172 -24.11 -5.23 -4.82
N PRO A 173 -25.32 -4.72 -5.10
CA PRO A 173 -26.35 -5.51 -5.77
C PRO A 173 -25.84 -6.09 -7.10
N GLY A 174 -26.02 -7.40 -7.29
CA GLY A 174 -25.55 -8.10 -8.49
C GLY A 174 -24.05 -8.45 -8.48
N ALA A 175 -23.33 -8.19 -7.39
CA ALA A 175 -21.95 -8.64 -7.24
C ALA A 175 -21.81 -9.70 -6.14
N THR A 176 -20.98 -10.70 -6.39
CA THR A 176 -20.58 -11.73 -5.43
C THR A 176 -19.10 -11.56 -5.11
N PHE A 177 -18.77 -11.59 -3.83
CA PHE A 177 -17.40 -11.51 -3.33
C PHE A 177 -17.11 -12.78 -2.55
N ASP A 178 -16.12 -13.52 -3.00
CA ASP A 178 -15.58 -14.68 -2.32
C ASP A 178 -14.10 -14.41 -2.04
N HIS A 179 -13.73 -14.48 -0.77
CA HIS A 179 -12.36 -14.30 -0.31
C HIS A 179 -11.93 -15.55 0.46
N GLU A 180 -10.76 -16.04 0.12
CA GLU A 180 -10.16 -17.20 0.77
C GLU A 180 -8.73 -16.86 1.19
N LEU A 181 -8.45 -16.94 2.49
CA LEU A 181 -7.08 -16.94 2.98
C LEU A 181 -6.56 -18.37 3.10
N ARG A 182 -5.53 -18.72 2.32
CA ARG A 182 -4.89 -20.03 2.40
C ARG A 182 -4.11 -20.15 3.69
N ALA A 183 -4.01 -21.38 4.20
CA ALA A 183 -3.16 -21.68 5.34
C ALA A 183 -1.72 -21.22 5.08
N PRO A 184 -1.08 -20.49 6.01
CA PRO A 184 0.29 -20.04 5.85
C PRO A 184 1.25 -21.21 5.57
N GLN A 185 2.14 -21.03 4.61
CA GLN A 185 3.26 -21.93 4.40
C GLN A 185 4.48 -21.37 5.13
N VAL A 186 5.03 -22.15 6.06
CA VAL A 186 6.20 -21.76 6.85
C VAL A 186 7.35 -22.70 6.53
N ARG A 187 8.50 -22.15 6.12
CA ARG A 187 9.72 -22.93 5.88
C ARG A 187 10.90 -22.20 6.49
N GLY A 188 11.38 -22.68 7.63
CA GLY A 188 12.45 -21.99 8.36
C GLY A 188 12.00 -20.60 8.79
N ASP A 189 12.69 -19.56 8.32
CA ASP A 189 12.36 -18.16 8.59
C ASP A 189 11.40 -17.56 7.56
N ASP A 190 11.04 -18.28 6.49
CA ASP A 190 10.16 -17.75 5.46
C ASP A 190 8.70 -18.12 5.69
N VAL A 191 7.82 -17.12 5.60
CA VAL A 191 6.36 -17.27 5.72
C VAL A 191 5.71 -16.77 4.44
N TRP A 192 4.89 -17.62 3.83
CA TRP A 192 4.03 -17.24 2.71
C TRP A 192 2.56 -17.32 3.11
N ILE A 193 1.81 -16.27 2.80
CA ILE A 193 0.36 -16.24 2.95
C ILE A 193 -0.24 -15.86 1.59
N SER A 194 -1.15 -16.69 1.10
CA SER A 194 -1.85 -16.44 -0.15
C SER A 194 -3.31 -16.10 0.12
N GLU A 195 -3.79 -14.99 -0.43
CA GLU A 195 -5.21 -14.69 -0.53
C GLU A 195 -5.71 -14.92 -1.95
N ILE A 196 -6.96 -15.38 -2.05
CA ILE A 196 -7.66 -15.57 -3.30
C ILE A 196 -8.94 -14.74 -3.26
N ASN A 197 -9.05 -13.78 -4.17
CA ASN A 197 -10.22 -12.96 -4.39
C ASN A 197 -10.96 -13.47 -5.63
N ARG A 198 -12.25 -13.71 -5.52
CA ARG A 198 -13.12 -14.02 -6.66
C ARG A 198 -14.32 -13.09 -6.62
N VAL A 199 -14.41 -12.26 -7.65
CA VAL A 199 -15.45 -11.25 -7.79
C VAL A 199 -16.20 -11.52 -9.08
N THR A 200 -17.50 -11.67 -8.96
CA THR A 200 -18.39 -11.70 -10.12
C THR A 200 -19.32 -10.51 -10.01
N MET A 201 -19.49 -9.75 -11.08
CA MET A 201 -20.38 -8.59 -11.12
C MET A 201 -21.32 -8.70 -12.31
N GLN A 202 -22.62 -8.57 -12.08
CA GLN A 202 -23.62 -8.47 -13.13
C GLN A 202 -23.72 -7.02 -13.61
N PRO A 203 -23.32 -6.70 -14.85
CA PRO A 203 -23.49 -5.35 -15.38
C PRO A 203 -24.99 -5.03 -15.54
N PRO A 204 -25.45 -3.80 -15.28
CA PRO A 204 -26.83 -3.40 -15.54
C PRO A 204 -27.21 -3.65 -17.00
N GLY A 205 -28.21 -4.50 -17.24
CA GLY A 205 -28.65 -4.89 -18.59
C GLY A 205 -27.68 -5.82 -19.34
N GLY A 206 -26.60 -6.28 -18.70
CA GLY A 206 -25.68 -7.27 -19.25
C GLY A 206 -26.31 -8.67 -19.30
N THR A 207 -25.97 -9.45 -20.32
CA THR A 207 -26.46 -10.82 -20.49
C THR A 207 -25.59 -11.87 -19.81
N LYS A 208 -24.37 -11.50 -19.40
CA LYS A 208 -23.43 -12.38 -18.69
C LYS A 208 -22.76 -11.62 -17.54
N PRO A 209 -22.48 -12.30 -16.42
CA PRO A 209 -21.65 -11.74 -15.37
C PRO A 209 -20.21 -11.51 -15.85
N PHE A 210 -19.56 -10.48 -15.30
CA PHE A 210 -18.14 -10.20 -15.47
C PHE A 210 -17.36 -10.75 -14.29
N SER A 211 -16.33 -11.54 -14.55
CA SER A 211 -15.52 -12.23 -13.54
C SER A 211 -14.13 -11.62 -13.44
N TYR A 212 -13.70 -11.37 -12.20
CA TYR A 212 -12.35 -10.95 -11.82
C TYR A 212 -11.88 -11.86 -10.70
N ASN A 213 -10.78 -12.57 -10.92
CA ASN A 213 -10.15 -13.39 -9.90
C ASN A 213 -8.71 -12.97 -9.73
N GLU A 214 -8.23 -12.98 -8.50
CA GLU A 214 -6.89 -12.57 -8.15
C GLU A 214 -6.34 -13.50 -7.08
N VAL A 215 -5.09 -13.89 -7.24
CA VAL A 215 -4.30 -14.60 -6.23
C VAL A 215 -3.13 -13.73 -5.87
N VAL A 216 -3.05 -13.30 -4.61
CA VAL A 216 -1.91 -12.56 -4.08
C VAL A 216 -1.16 -13.46 -3.12
N THR A 217 0.10 -13.74 -3.39
CA THR A 217 0.99 -14.44 -2.47
C THR A 217 1.98 -13.46 -1.89
N MET A 218 1.90 -13.25 -0.58
CA MET A 218 2.79 -12.39 0.19
C MET A 218 3.86 -13.23 0.88
N HIS A 219 5.06 -12.69 0.95
CA HIS A 219 6.19 -13.28 1.67
C HIS A 219 6.68 -12.35 2.79
N ALA A 220 7.12 -12.92 3.91
CA ALA A 220 7.76 -12.19 5.00
C ALA A 220 8.69 -13.10 5.81
N SER A 221 9.62 -12.50 6.56
CA SER A 221 10.42 -13.21 7.57
C SER A 221 9.61 -13.46 8.84
N LEU A 222 9.67 -14.68 9.37
CA LEU A 222 9.06 -15.06 10.64
C LEU A 222 9.64 -14.23 11.79
N LYS A 223 10.96 -14.00 11.80
CA LYS A 223 11.59 -13.12 12.79
C LYS A 223 11.00 -11.72 12.76
N GLU A 224 10.83 -11.12 11.59
CA GLU A 224 10.25 -9.78 11.45
C GLU A 224 8.79 -9.73 11.93
N LEU A 225 7.98 -10.73 11.57
CA LEU A 225 6.59 -10.84 12.04
C LEU A 225 6.50 -10.95 13.57
N GLN A 226 7.45 -11.64 14.19
CA GLN A 226 7.53 -11.86 15.63
C GLN A 226 8.23 -10.72 16.39
N GLN A 227 8.79 -9.72 15.70
CA GLN A 227 9.47 -8.61 16.38
C GLN A 227 8.48 -7.88 17.31
N PRO A 228 8.87 -7.66 18.59
CA PRO A 228 8.03 -6.93 19.52
C PRO A 228 7.71 -5.53 18.99
N GLY A 229 6.42 -5.20 18.90
CA GLY A 229 5.97 -3.91 18.36
C GLY A 229 5.95 -3.82 16.83
N ALA A 230 6.21 -4.91 16.10
CA ALA A 230 6.03 -4.95 14.66
C ALA A 230 4.55 -4.71 14.31
N MET A 231 4.24 -3.50 13.84
CA MET A 231 2.89 -3.14 13.38
C MET A 231 2.65 -3.53 11.92
N ARG A 232 3.74 -3.72 11.17
CA ARG A 232 3.74 -4.06 9.74
C ARG A 232 5.13 -4.60 9.37
N VAL A 233 5.19 -5.40 8.31
CA VAL A 233 6.43 -5.81 7.63
C VAL A 233 6.38 -5.45 6.15
N THR A 234 7.55 -5.27 5.52
CA THR A 234 7.62 -5.14 4.05
C THR A 234 7.51 -6.54 3.46
N CYS A 235 6.63 -6.69 2.48
CA CYS A 235 6.32 -8.00 1.91
C CYS A 235 6.54 -7.97 0.42
N PRO A 236 7.55 -8.66 -0.12
CA PRO A 236 7.56 -9.04 -1.53
C PRO A 236 6.27 -9.81 -1.86
N THR A 237 5.69 -9.53 -3.02
CA THR A 237 4.44 -10.17 -3.46
C THR A 237 4.53 -10.67 -4.89
N SER A 238 3.78 -11.74 -5.15
CA SER A 238 3.43 -12.17 -6.49
C SER A 238 1.91 -12.12 -6.64
N VAL A 239 1.45 -11.58 -7.75
CA VAL A 239 0.03 -11.40 -8.06
C VAL A 239 -0.30 -12.15 -9.35
N THR A 240 -1.35 -12.95 -9.37
CA THR A 240 -1.88 -13.54 -10.61
C THR A 240 -3.32 -13.13 -10.74
N ILE A 241 -3.71 -12.55 -11.88
CA ILE A 241 -5.10 -12.15 -12.13
C ILE A 241 -5.63 -12.93 -13.30
N THR A 242 -6.81 -13.53 -13.18
CA THR A 242 -7.61 -13.96 -14.32
C THR A 242 -8.88 -13.13 -14.38
N VAL A 243 -9.12 -12.49 -15.52
CA VAL A 243 -10.25 -11.57 -15.67
C VAL A 243 -10.85 -11.72 -17.05
N ASP A 244 -12.16 -11.63 -17.16
CA ASP A 244 -12.83 -11.62 -18.45
C ASP A 244 -12.29 -10.50 -19.36
N TRP A 245 -12.48 -10.68 -20.67
CA TRP A 245 -12.13 -9.64 -21.65
C TRP A 245 -12.70 -8.29 -21.22
N ARG A 246 -11.83 -7.27 -21.15
CA ARG A 246 -12.29 -5.95 -20.72
C ARG A 246 -13.21 -5.36 -21.79
N PRO A 247 -14.29 -4.64 -21.42
CA PRO A 247 -15.24 -4.09 -22.40
C PRO A 247 -14.60 -3.22 -23.49
N TRP A 248 -13.55 -2.48 -23.14
CA TRP A 248 -12.83 -1.59 -24.06
C TRP A 248 -11.90 -2.33 -25.04
N MET A 249 -11.74 -3.64 -24.92
CA MET A 249 -11.00 -4.44 -25.89
C MET A 249 -11.79 -4.69 -27.18
N GLU A 250 -13.07 -4.34 -27.22
CA GLU A 250 -13.94 -4.50 -28.38
C GLU A 250 -13.93 -5.93 -28.95
N MET A 251 -13.85 -6.92 -28.06
CA MET A 251 -13.83 -8.32 -28.46
C MET A 251 -15.15 -8.71 -29.14
N PRO A 252 -15.12 -9.55 -30.19
CA PRO A 252 -16.33 -10.08 -30.79
C PRO A 252 -17.21 -10.76 -29.74
N ALA A 253 -18.53 -10.61 -29.86
CA ALA A 253 -19.45 -11.24 -28.94
C ALA A 253 -19.23 -12.76 -28.91
N GLY A 254 -19.04 -13.33 -27.72
CA GLY A 254 -18.79 -14.76 -27.54
C GLY A 254 -17.38 -15.23 -27.87
N HIS A 255 -16.42 -14.32 -28.11
CA HIS A 255 -15.02 -14.72 -28.30
C HIS A 255 -14.53 -15.50 -27.07
N PRO A 256 -13.96 -16.71 -27.26
CA PRO A 256 -13.51 -17.53 -26.15
C PRO A 256 -12.32 -16.89 -25.42
N GLY A 257 -12.02 -17.40 -24.22
CA GLY A 257 -10.84 -17.00 -23.46
C GLY A 257 -11.07 -15.86 -22.47
N HIS A 258 -9.96 -15.39 -21.91
CA HIS A 258 -9.91 -14.38 -20.86
C HIS A 258 -8.51 -13.74 -20.83
N LEU A 259 -8.32 -12.75 -19.97
CA LEU A 259 -7.02 -12.17 -19.68
C LEU A 259 -6.36 -12.85 -18.48
N LEU A 260 -5.06 -13.09 -18.59
CA LEU A 260 -4.19 -13.51 -17.51
C LEU A 260 -3.12 -12.44 -17.26
N MET A 261 -3.01 -11.92 -16.05
CA MET A 261 -1.84 -11.17 -15.61
C MET A 261 -0.81 -12.14 -15.04
N ALA A 262 0.38 -12.18 -15.62
CA ALA A 262 1.48 -13.05 -15.21
C ALA A 262 2.83 -12.30 -15.23
N SER A 263 3.91 -13.02 -14.91
CA SER A 263 5.28 -12.48 -14.80
C SER A 263 5.35 -11.32 -13.81
N THR A 264 4.76 -11.52 -12.63
CA THR A 264 4.52 -10.42 -11.69
C THR A 264 5.58 -10.29 -10.62
N SER A 265 5.85 -9.05 -10.26
CA SER A 265 6.64 -8.66 -9.09
C SER A 265 5.92 -7.53 -8.38
N GLY A 266 5.92 -7.55 -7.06
CA GLY A 266 5.26 -6.51 -6.28
C GLY A 266 5.78 -6.46 -4.87
N GLY A 267 5.17 -5.58 -4.10
CA GLY A 267 5.34 -5.58 -2.66
C GLY A 267 4.29 -4.76 -1.93
N TYR A 268 4.07 -5.08 -0.66
CA TYR A 268 3.35 -4.21 0.28
C TYR A 268 4.32 -3.59 1.27
N GLY A 269 4.00 -2.39 1.72
CA GLY A 269 4.76 -1.69 2.76
C GLY A 269 5.98 -0.98 2.25
N VAL A 270 5.96 -0.69 0.95
CA VAL A 270 7.00 0.10 0.31
C VAL A 270 6.77 1.59 0.57
N SER A 271 7.83 2.34 0.38
CA SER A 271 7.82 3.79 0.34
C SER A 271 7.62 4.30 -1.10
N MET A 272 7.33 5.60 -1.26
CA MET A 272 7.09 6.20 -2.58
C MET A 272 8.32 6.15 -3.49
N ASP A 273 9.53 6.16 -2.92
CA ASP A 273 10.82 6.09 -3.62
C ASP A 273 11.18 4.67 -4.09
N GLU A 274 10.53 3.64 -3.53
CA GLU A 274 10.66 2.24 -3.97
C GLU A 274 9.68 1.88 -5.11
N LEU A 275 8.82 2.82 -5.53
CA LEU A 275 7.85 2.56 -6.59
C LEU A 275 8.50 2.51 -7.98
N PRO A 276 7.96 1.70 -8.92
CA PRO A 276 8.50 1.61 -10.28
C PRO A 276 8.53 2.96 -11.00
N GLU A 277 9.65 3.27 -11.67
CA GLU A 277 9.83 4.53 -12.40
C GLU A 277 8.78 4.71 -13.51
N THR A 278 8.36 3.63 -14.15
CA THR A 278 7.29 3.64 -15.16
C THR A 278 5.97 4.15 -14.59
N TRP A 279 5.63 3.75 -13.37
CA TRP A 279 4.46 4.26 -12.67
C TRP A 279 4.64 5.73 -12.29
N LEU A 280 5.79 6.13 -11.74
CA LEU A 280 6.06 7.53 -11.39
C LEU A 280 5.97 8.45 -12.61
N LYS A 281 6.49 8.02 -13.77
CA LYS A 281 6.42 8.75 -15.04
C LYS A 281 4.97 8.90 -15.51
N ALA A 282 4.20 7.81 -15.56
CA ALA A 282 2.81 7.82 -16.02
C ALA A 282 1.89 8.61 -15.06
N THR A 283 2.05 8.42 -13.75
CA THR A 283 1.29 9.13 -12.72
C THR A 283 1.57 10.64 -12.75
N ARG A 284 2.82 11.07 -13.00
CA ARG A 284 3.13 12.51 -13.14
C ARG A 284 2.35 13.18 -14.27
N GLN A 285 2.05 12.46 -15.35
CA GLN A 285 1.33 12.99 -16.50
C GLN A 285 -0.19 13.02 -16.29
N HIS A 286 -0.73 12.06 -15.53
CA HIS A 286 -2.18 11.83 -15.46
C HIS A 286 -2.80 12.13 -14.09
N PHE A 287 -2.06 11.92 -13.00
CA PHE A 287 -2.50 12.10 -11.62
C PHE A 287 -1.39 12.73 -10.75
N PRO A 288 -0.84 13.90 -11.11
CA PRO A 288 0.31 14.50 -10.43
C PRO A 288 0.07 14.72 -8.93
N GLN A 289 -1.17 15.01 -8.52
CA GLN A 289 -1.55 15.20 -7.12
C GLN A 289 -1.26 13.96 -6.25
N MET A 290 -1.23 12.76 -6.82
CA MET A 290 -0.92 11.52 -6.10
C MET A 290 0.55 11.43 -5.69
N LEU A 291 1.44 12.14 -6.39
CA LEU A 291 2.87 12.18 -6.05
C LEU A 291 3.16 13.14 -4.90
N GLU A 292 2.30 14.13 -4.69
CA GLU A 292 2.42 15.11 -3.62
C GLU A 292 1.75 14.62 -2.33
N ASP A 293 0.52 14.10 -2.45
CA ASP A 293 -0.23 13.54 -1.33
C ASP A 293 -0.88 12.20 -1.73
N PRO A 294 -0.17 11.07 -1.55
CA PRO A 294 -0.73 9.75 -1.87
C PRO A 294 -1.93 9.37 -0.99
N ALA A 295 -2.04 9.94 0.22
CA ALA A 295 -3.16 9.65 1.10
C ALA A 295 -4.46 10.33 0.61
N SER A 296 -4.36 11.42 -0.16
CA SER A 296 -5.51 12.16 -0.68
C SER A 296 -6.50 11.29 -1.47
N LEU A 297 -6.04 10.19 -2.07
CA LEU A 297 -6.90 9.24 -2.79
C LEU A 297 -7.96 8.62 -1.87
N ILE A 298 -7.57 8.25 -0.66
CA ILE A 298 -8.41 7.51 0.29
C ILE A 298 -8.95 8.38 1.43
N GLU A 299 -8.35 9.55 1.65
CA GLU A 299 -8.67 10.45 2.76
C GLU A 299 -10.17 10.83 2.86
N PRO A 300 -10.91 11.12 1.77
CA PRO A 300 -12.34 11.44 1.85
C PRO A 300 -13.17 10.30 2.44
N LEU A 301 -12.84 9.05 2.11
CA LEU A 301 -13.52 7.88 2.67
C LEU A 301 -13.01 7.57 4.07
N TRP A 302 -11.71 7.73 4.33
CA TRP A 302 -11.09 7.47 5.63
C TRP A 302 -11.70 8.31 6.76
N LYS A 303 -11.96 9.60 6.50
CA LYS A 303 -12.59 10.53 7.47
C LYS A 303 -14.03 10.19 7.85
N THR A 304 -14.63 9.21 7.17
CA THR A 304 -16.03 8.82 7.34
C THR A 304 -16.18 7.41 7.92
N LEU A 305 -15.07 6.81 8.36
CA LEU A 305 -15.02 5.65 9.25
C LEU A 305 -15.06 6.12 10.70
#